data_AF-A0A4V2SB15-F1
#
_entry.id   AF-A0A4V2SB15-F1
#
_cell.length_a   1.000
_cell.length_b   1.000
_cell.length_c   1.000
_cell.angle_alpha   90.00
_cell.angle_beta   90.00
_cell.angle_gamma   90.00
#
_symmetry.space_group_name_H-M   'P 1'
#
loop_
_entity.id
_entity.type
_entity.pdbx_description
1 polymer ?
#
loop_
_entity_poly.entity_id
_entity_poly.type
_entity_poly.pdbx_seq_one_letter_code
_entity_poly.pdbx_strand_id
1 'polypeptide(L)'
;MSVIVNENNKIYDADELMKLIHQTTGFDVLKDISSRTKREDVFAFILQCDVDPLKQDLEELGLSINIEENEDEYISELMNKADEYAVEIEENLPEDLIGYYYAYEYDEDEEIIKTILVVAFDRLGQKKLKEVGNRLITVIGD
;
A
#
# COMPACT_ATOMS: atom_id res chain seq x y z
N MET A 1 -16.54 8.54 7.14
CA MET A 1 -16.85 7.52 6.14
C MET A 1 -16.58 8.15 4.79
N SER A 2 -15.46 7.73 4.18
CA SER A 2 -14.99 8.24 2.90
C SER A 2 -15.60 7.37 1.80
N VAL A 3 -16.15 7.98 0.75
CA VAL A 3 -16.72 7.25 -0.40
C VAL A 3 -16.18 7.82 -1.70
N ILE A 4 -16.05 6.98 -2.73
CA ILE A 4 -15.83 7.44 -4.11
C ILE A 4 -17.02 7.02 -4.97
N VAL A 5 -17.39 7.88 -5.92
CA VAL A 5 -18.55 7.66 -6.79
C VAL A 5 -18.15 7.88 -8.25
N ASN A 6 -18.52 6.96 -9.14
CA ASN A 6 -18.35 7.14 -10.58
C ASN A 6 -19.60 7.75 -11.24
N GLU A 7 -19.49 8.07 -12.53
CA GLU A 7 -20.58 8.65 -13.33
C GLU A 7 -21.84 7.78 -13.46
N ASN A 8 -21.73 6.48 -13.16
CA ASN A 8 -22.85 5.52 -13.18
C ASN A 8 -23.51 5.37 -11.80
N ASN A 9 -23.18 6.24 -10.83
CA ASN A 9 -23.60 6.14 -9.43
C ASN A 9 -23.16 4.83 -8.74
N LYS A 10 -22.09 4.19 -9.23
CA LYS A 10 -21.44 3.12 -8.49
C LYS A 10 -20.63 3.75 -7.37
N ILE A 11 -20.84 3.25 -6.16
CA ILE A 11 -20.27 3.77 -4.93
C ILE A 11 -19.38 2.69 -4.33
N TYR A 12 -18.17 3.08 -3.94
CA TYR A 12 -17.32 2.28 -3.07
C TYR A 12 -17.09 3.02 -1.76
N ASP A 13 -17.15 2.28 -0.67
CA ASP A 13 -16.88 2.77 0.66
C ASP A 13 -15.47 2.38 1.11
N ALA A 14 -14.79 3.30 1.80
CA ALA A 14 -13.45 3.05 2.31
C ALA A 14 -13.42 1.86 3.29
N ASP A 15 -14.43 1.69 4.16
CA ASP A 15 -14.49 0.59 5.13
C ASP A 15 -14.65 -0.77 4.43
N GLU A 16 -15.32 -0.82 3.27
CA GLU A 16 -15.42 -2.03 2.46
C GLU A 16 -14.06 -2.41 1.85
N LEU A 17 -13.32 -1.43 1.33
CA LEU A 17 -11.97 -1.66 0.81
C LEU A 17 -10.98 -2.04 1.90
N MET A 18 -11.06 -1.44 3.09
CA MET A 18 -10.21 -1.82 4.22
C MET A 18 -10.43 -3.28 4.64
N LYS A 19 -11.70 -3.72 4.66
CA LYS A 19 -12.03 -5.13 4.94
C LYS A 19 -11.52 -6.06 3.86
N LEU A 20 -11.63 -5.67 2.59
CA LEU A 20 -11.08 -6.42 1.48
C LEU A 20 -9.58 -6.64 1.68
N ILE A 21 -8.81 -5.57 1.89
CA ILE A 21 -7.37 -5.62 2.12
C ILE A 21 -7.02 -6.58 3.25
N HIS A 22 -7.62 -6.40 4.43
CA HIS A 22 -7.36 -7.26 5.60
C HIS A 22 -7.73 -8.74 5.37
N GLN A 23 -8.73 -9.03 4.54
CA GLN A 23 -9.19 -10.41 4.30
C GLN A 23 -8.44 -11.13 3.19
N THR A 24 -7.88 -10.38 2.24
CA THR A 24 -7.28 -10.96 1.03
C THR A 24 -5.76 -10.88 1.00
N THR A 25 -5.13 -10.12 1.91
CA THR A 25 -3.68 -9.91 1.89
C THR A 25 -3.07 -9.96 3.28
N GLY A 26 -1.74 -9.94 3.36
CA GLY A 26 -0.98 -9.80 4.61
C GLY A 26 -0.89 -8.37 5.16
N PHE A 27 -1.73 -7.44 4.69
CA PHE A 27 -1.71 -6.05 5.13
C PHE A 27 -2.85 -5.69 6.06
N ASP A 28 -2.53 -4.86 7.06
CA ASP A 28 -3.51 -4.13 7.86
C ASP A 28 -3.56 -2.65 7.45
N VAL A 29 -4.73 -2.04 7.61
CA VAL A 29 -4.90 -0.59 7.38
C VAL A 29 -4.62 0.16 8.67
N LEU A 30 -3.43 0.78 8.75
CA LEU A 30 -3.04 1.64 9.86
C LEU A 30 -3.86 2.94 9.89
N LYS A 31 -4.11 3.54 8.71
CA LYS A 31 -4.79 4.85 8.65
C LYS A 31 -5.47 5.16 7.32
N ASP A 32 -6.70 5.68 7.38
CA ASP A 32 -7.33 6.40 6.26
C ASP A 32 -6.79 7.84 6.18
N ILE A 33 -6.16 8.15 5.06
CA ILE A 33 -5.64 9.48 4.73
C ILE A 33 -6.25 10.03 3.44
N SER A 34 -7.42 9.54 3.04
CA SER A 34 -8.14 9.97 1.83
C SER A 34 -8.39 11.48 1.81
N SER A 35 -8.63 12.09 2.97
CA SER A 35 -8.76 13.56 3.10
C SER A 35 -7.51 14.35 2.67
N ARG A 36 -6.32 13.74 2.69
CA ARG A 36 -5.06 14.37 2.26
C ARG A 36 -4.85 14.35 0.74
N THR A 37 -5.63 13.54 0.01
CA THR A 37 -5.54 13.47 -1.47
C THR A 37 -6.01 14.78 -2.12
N LYS A 38 -6.84 15.58 -1.41
CA LYS A 38 -7.57 16.75 -1.94
C LYS A 38 -8.44 16.39 -3.16
N ARG A 39 -8.90 15.14 -3.22
CA ARG A 39 -9.74 14.57 -4.28
C ARG A 39 -10.89 13.79 -3.65
N GLU A 40 -12.09 13.95 -4.19
CA GLU A 40 -13.27 13.21 -3.75
C GLU A 40 -13.42 11.86 -4.48
N ASP A 41 -12.59 11.60 -5.50
CA ASP A 41 -12.60 10.41 -6.33
C ASP A 41 -11.39 9.49 -6.10
N VAL A 42 -10.67 9.66 -5.00
CA VAL A 42 -9.47 8.89 -4.66
C VAL A 42 -9.45 8.55 -3.17
N PHE A 43 -9.24 7.27 -2.88
CA PHE A 43 -8.87 6.81 -1.56
C PHE A 43 -7.35 6.78 -1.38
N ALA A 44 -6.91 6.99 -0.15
CA ALA A 44 -5.54 6.78 0.24
C ALA A 44 -5.45 6.19 1.65
N PHE A 45 -4.66 5.14 1.80
CA PHE A 45 -4.48 4.39 3.03
C PHE A 45 -2.99 4.27 3.35
N ILE A 46 -2.64 4.36 4.63
CA ILE A 46 -1.36 3.85 5.13
C ILE A 46 -1.63 2.43 5.57
N LEU A 47 -0.91 1.50 4.95
CA LEU A 47 -0.92 0.09 5.29
C LEU A 47 0.31 -0.26 6.12
N GLN A 48 0.22 -1.36 6.85
CA GLN A 48 1.36 -2.00 7.50
C GLN A 48 1.34 -3.51 7.24
N CYS A 49 2.51 -4.12 7.12
CA CYS A 49 2.68 -5.56 7.19
C CYS A 49 3.87 -5.90 8.10
N ASP A 50 3.78 -7.06 8.76
CA ASP A 50 4.85 -7.56 9.62
C ASP A 50 6.07 -7.94 8.76
N VAL A 51 7.27 -7.67 9.28
CA VAL A 51 8.51 -8.02 8.59
C VAL A 51 8.82 -9.51 8.62
N ASP A 52 8.34 -10.23 9.64
CA ASP A 52 8.66 -11.66 9.82
C ASP A 52 8.27 -12.56 8.64
N PRO A 53 7.05 -12.46 8.05
CA PRO A 53 6.72 -13.18 6.83
C PRO A 53 7.61 -12.81 5.63
N LEU A 54 7.97 -11.53 5.50
CA LEU A 54 8.83 -11.05 4.41
C LEU A 54 10.24 -11.64 4.53
N LYS A 55 10.81 -11.66 5.75
CA LYS A 55 12.10 -12.30 6.05
C LYS A 55 12.08 -13.78 5.68
N GLN A 56 11.03 -14.50 6.07
CA GLN A 56 10.89 -15.93 5.78
C GLN A 56 10.91 -16.20 4.28
N ASP A 57 10.15 -15.44 3.49
CA ASP A 57 10.14 -15.61 2.04
C ASP A 57 11.50 -15.30 1.39
N LEU A 58 12.22 -14.29 1.87
CA LEU A 58 13.56 -13.96 1.37
C LEU A 58 14.58 -15.06 1.71
N GLU A 59 14.51 -15.63 2.91
CA GLU A 59 15.34 -16.77 3.32
C GLU A 59 15.05 -18.02 2.47
N GLU A 60 13.77 -18.29 2.15
CA GLU A 60 13.36 -19.39 1.27
C GLU A 60 13.92 -19.25 -0.16
N LEU A 61 14.09 -18.00 -0.62
CA LEU A 61 14.72 -17.67 -1.90
C LEU A 61 16.26 -17.69 -1.85
N GLY A 62 16.86 -17.91 -0.68
CA GLY A 62 18.30 -17.90 -0.46
C GLY A 62 18.92 -16.50 -0.43
N LEU A 63 18.11 -15.46 -0.25
CA LEU A 63 18.52 -14.05 -0.17
C LEU A 63 18.71 -13.62 1.30
N SER A 64 19.38 -14.45 2.11
CA SER A 64 19.61 -14.14 3.53
C SER A 64 20.59 -12.96 3.65
N ILE A 65 20.06 -11.75 3.69
CA ILE A 65 20.82 -10.53 3.98
C ILE A 65 20.68 -10.24 5.46
N ASN A 66 21.79 -10.03 6.14
CA ASN A 66 21.78 -9.64 7.55
C ASN A 66 21.80 -8.11 7.65
N ILE A 67 20.92 -7.57 8.49
CA ILE A 67 20.88 -6.13 8.80
C ILE A 67 22.24 -5.60 9.29
N GLU A 68 23.02 -6.41 10.02
CA GLU A 68 24.36 -6.04 10.51
C GLU A 68 25.42 -5.99 9.40
N GLU A 69 25.21 -6.71 8.29
CA GLU A 69 26.15 -6.74 7.16
C GLU A 69 25.92 -5.58 6.20
N ASN A 70 24.65 -5.32 5.86
CA ASN A 70 24.25 -4.23 4.98
C ASN A 70 22.79 -3.82 5.24
N GLU A 71 22.60 -2.89 6.17
CA GLU A 71 21.30 -2.36 6.57
C GLU A 71 20.50 -1.79 5.39
N ASP A 72 21.12 -1.00 4.51
CA ASP A 72 20.45 -0.38 3.36
C ASP A 72 19.90 -1.43 2.38
N GLU A 73 20.70 -2.46 2.09
CA GLU A 73 20.30 -3.55 1.19
C GLU A 73 19.21 -4.42 1.85
N TYR A 74 19.36 -4.71 3.14
CA TYR A 74 18.37 -5.44 3.93
C TYR A 74 17.00 -4.75 3.89
N ILE A 75 16.95 -3.46 4.20
CA ILE A 75 15.73 -2.66 4.19
C ILE A 75 15.14 -2.59 2.78
N SER A 76 15.99 -2.40 1.76
CA SER A 76 15.54 -2.36 0.37
C SER A 76 14.88 -3.67 -0.07
N GLU A 77 15.42 -4.82 0.30
CA GLU A 77 14.83 -6.12 -0.03
C GLU A 77 13.51 -6.37 0.70
N LEU A 78 13.40 -5.97 1.97
CA LEU A 78 12.12 -6.01 2.70
C LEU A 78 11.06 -5.12 2.03
N MET A 79 11.42 -3.90 1.64
CA MET A 79 10.51 -2.99 0.95
C MET A 79 10.07 -3.54 -0.41
N ASN A 80 11.01 -4.08 -1.18
CA ASN A 80 10.70 -4.75 -2.46
C ASN A 80 9.72 -5.92 -2.23
N LYS A 81 9.94 -6.70 -1.16
CA LYS A 81 9.07 -7.84 -0.84
C LYS A 81 7.67 -7.40 -0.39
N ALA A 82 7.57 -6.31 0.36
CA ALA A 82 6.30 -5.72 0.72
C ALA A 82 5.53 -5.20 -0.51
N ASP A 83 6.22 -4.60 -1.49
CA ASP A 83 5.62 -4.20 -2.76
C ASP A 83 5.13 -5.43 -3.56
N GLU A 84 5.84 -6.56 -3.52
CA GLU A 84 5.35 -7.82 -4.11
C GLU A 84 4.04 -8.28 -3.44
N TYR A 85 3.96 -8.25 -2.11
CA TYR A 85 2.72 -8.58 -1.39
C TYR A 85 1.57 -7.61 -1.75
N ALA A 86 1.89 -6.34 -2.00
CA ALA A 86 0.89 -5.34 -2.34
C ALA A 86 0.28 -5.57 -3.74
N VAL A 87 0.92 -6.36 -4.62
CA VAL A 87 0.33 -6.80 -5.89
C VAL A 87 -0.98 -7.56 -5.65
N GLU A 88 -1.05 -8.39 -4.59
CA GLU A 88 -2.26 -9.14 -4.23
C GLU A 88 -3.44 -8.22 -3.94
N ILE A 89 -3.19 -7.00 -3.44
CA ILE A 89 -4.24 -6.01 -3.23
C ILE A 89 -4.85 -5.63 -4.58
N GLU A 90 -4.01 -5.31 -5.57
CA GLU A 90 -4.48 -4.93 -6.92
C GLU A 90 -5.25 -6.06 -7.60
N GLU A 91 -4.83 -7.32 -7.42
CA GLU A 91 -5.51 -8.49 -7.96
C GLU A 91 -6.90 -8.73 -7.34
N ASN A 92 -7.09 -8.33 -6.08
CA ASN A 92 -8.36 -8.48 -5.36
C ASN A 92 -9.27 -7.24 -5.47
N LEU A 93 -8.77 -6.11 -6.00
CA LEU A 93 -9.60 -4.94 -6.24
C LEU A 93 -10.71 -5.25 -7.26
N PRO A 94 -11.90 -4.64 -7.11
CA PRO A 94 -12.90 -4.65 -8.16
C PRO A 94 -12.35 -4.17 -9.51
N GLU A 95 -12.78 -4.80 -10.61
CA GLU A 95 -12.22 -4.59 -11.96
C GLU A 95 -12.22 -3.14 -12.47
N ASP A 96 -13.11 -2.28 -11.94
CA ASP A 96 -13.21 -0.87 -12.31
C ASP A 96 -12.40 0.07 -11.39
N LEU A 97 -11.65 -0.49 -10.45
CA LEU A 97 -10.70 0.21 -9.60
C LEU A 97 -9.27 -0.11 -10.02
N ILE A 98 -8.38 0.86 -9.82
CA ILE A 98 -6.95 0.73 -9.99
C ILE A 98 -6.24 1.12 -8.69
N GLY A 99 -5.15 0.42 -8.39
CA GLY A 99 -4.29 0.66 -7.24
C GLY A 99 -2.95 1.26 -7.63
N TYR A 100 -2.39 2.07 -6.75
CA TYR A 100 -0.98 2.42 -6.71
C TYR A 100 -0.49 2.19 -5.29
N TYR A 101 0.58 1.42 -5.14
CA TYR A 101 1.20 1.14 -3.85
C TYR A 101 2.70 1.45 -3.90
N TYR A 102 3.26 1.72 -2.72
CA TYR A 102 4.70 1.91 -2.54
C TYR A 102 5.09 1.76 -1.07
N ALA A 103 5.93 0.77 -0.77
CA ALA A 103 6.61 0.65 0.52
C ALA A 103 7.59 1.83 0.68
N TYR A 104 7.47 2.58 1.79
CA TYR A 104 8.22 3.84 1.96
C TYR A 104 8.97 3.98 3.28
N GLU A 105 8.65 3.15 4.28
CA GLU A 105 9.27 3.23 5.61
C GLU A 105 9.33 1.85 6.24
N TYR A 106 10.48 1.52 6.82
CA TYR A 106 10.65 0.41 7.74
C TYR A 106 10.68 0.98 9.16
N ASP A 107 9.79 0.50 10.01
CA ASP A 107 9.73 0.86 11.43
C ASP A 107 10.44 -0.24 12.23
N GLU A 108 11.69 0.00 12.59
CA GLU A 108 12.55 -0.96 13.29
C GLU A 108 12.03 -1.32 14.68
N ASP A 109 11.40 -0.38 15.38
CA ASP A 109 10.91 -0.58 16.74
C ASP A 109 9.72 -1.55 16.77
N GLU A 110 8.85 -1.46 15.76
CA GLU A 110 7.65 -2.30 15.63
C GLU A 110 7.84 -3.48 14.67
N GLU A 111 8.99 -3.57 13.98
CA GLU A 111 9.29 -4.55 12.92
C GLU A 111 8.21 -4.62 11.82
N ILE A 112 7.77 -3.47 11.30
CA ILE A 112 6.76 -3.37 10.24
C ILE A 112 7.23 -2.57 9.03
N ILE A 113 6.73 -2.91 7.84
CA ILE A 113 6.86 -2.06 6.64
C ILE A 113 5.58 -1.26 6.46
N LYS A 114 5.72 0.07 6.33
CA LYS A 114 4.62 0.96 5.97
C LYS A 114 4.58 1.16 4.46
N THR A 115 3.38 0.98 3.91
CA THR A 115 3.11 1.08 2.47
C THR A 115 1.98 2.08 2.25
N ILE A 116 2.15 3.01 1.31
CA ILE A 116 1.04 3.84 0.86
C ILE A 116 0.21 3.02 -0.13
N LEU A 117 -1.11 3.04 -0.02
CA LEU A 117 -2.01 2.55 -1.06
C LEU A 117 -2.93 3.69 -1.50
N VAL A 118 -3.05 3.90 -2.80
CA VAL A 118 -3.96 4.86 -3.41
C VAL A 118 -4.88 4.11 -4.38
N VAL A 119 -6.19 4.29 -4.22
CA VAL A 119 -7.20 3.58 -5.02
C VAL A 119 -8.14 4.58 -5.66
N ALA A 120 -8.46 4.39 -6.93
CA ALA A 120 -9.44 5.19 -7.64
C ALA A 120 -10.10 4.37 -8.75
N PHE A 121 -11.17 4.90 -9.35
CA PHE A 121 -11.70 4.33 -10.59
C PHE A 121 -10.66 4.37 -11.72
N ASP A 122 -10.65 3.34 -12.56
CA ASP A 122 -9.75 3.15 -13.71
C ASP A 122 -9.64 4.38 -14.63
N ARG A 123 -10.73 5.10 -14.82
CA ARG A 123 -10.84 6.33 -15.63
C ARG A 123 -9.86 7.43 -15.21
N LEU A 124 -9.41 7.44 -13.95
CA LEU A 124 -8.42 8.40 -13.46
C LEU A 124 -7.07 8.20 -14.16
N GLY A 125 -6.75 6.94 -14.48
CA GLY A 125 -5.53 6.51 -15.13
C GLY A 125 -4.34 6.39 -14.19
N GLN A 126 -3.53 5.35 -14.41
CA GLN A 126 -2.37 5.00 -13.57
C GLN A 126 -1.36 6.15 -13.39
N LYS A 127 -1.12 6.95 -14.44
CA LYS A 127 -0.21 8.10 -14.37
C LYS A 127 -0.65 9.11 -13.30
N LYS A 128 -1.95 9.41 -13.22
CA LYS A 128 -2.47 10.40 -12.28
C LYS A 128 -2.55 9.82 -10.88
N LEU A 129 -2.90 8.54 -10.76
CA LEU A 129 -2.90 7.82 -9.48
C LEU A 129 -1.51 7.84 -8.83
N LYS A 130 -0.47 7.50 -9.61
CA LYS A 130 0.94 7.57 -9.17
C LYS A 130 1.37 8.98 -8.76
N GLU A 131 0.95 10.02 -9.49
CA GLU A 131 1.23 11.41 -9.11
C GLU A 131 0.62 11.76 -7.73
N VAL A 132 -0.60 11.28 -7.45
CA VAL A 132 -1.24 11.46 -6.15
C VAL A 132 -0.48 10.74 -5.05
N GLY A 133 -0.12 9.46 -5.26
CA GLY A 133 0.64 8.67 -4.29
C GLY A 133 2.02 9.25 -3.97
N ASN A 134 2.81 9.58 -5.00
CA ASN A 134 4.13 10.21 -4.82
C ASN A 134 4.05 11.50 -3.99
N ARG A 135 3.03 12.33 -4.24
CA ARG A 135 2.83 13.56 -3.47
C ARG A 135 2.44 13.29 -2.02
N LEU A 136 1.71 12.21 -1.74
CA LEU A 136 1.33 11.84 -0.38
C LEU A 136 2.54 11.36 0.43
N ILE A 137 3.42 10.56 -0.18
CA ILE A 137 4.65 10.07 0.48
C ILE A 137 5.49 11.25 0.98
N THR A 138 5.71 12.27 0.15
CA THR A 138 6.45 13.48 0.54
C THR A 138 5.82 14.22 1.73
N VAL A 139 4.50 14.11 1.93
CA VAL A 139 3.77 14.81 3.01
C VAL A 139 3.65 13.96 4.28
N ILE A 140 3.89 12.65 4.20
CA ILE A 140 3.83 11.73 5.34
C ILE A 140 5.20 11.61 6.01
N GLY A 141 6.29 11.69 5.23
CA GLY A 141 7.66 11.69 5.74
C GLY A 141 8.17 13.03 6.28
N ASP A 142 7.32 14.08 6.31
CA ASP A 142 7.57 15.39 6.94
C ASP A 142 6.84 15.49 8.30
#